data_AF-A0A2N1RVK5-F1
#
_entry.id   AF-A0A2N1RVK5-F1
#
_cell.length_a   1.000
_cell.length_b   1.000
_cell.length_c   1.000
_cell.angle_alpha   90.00
_cell.angle_beta   90.00
_cell.angle_gamma   90.00
#
_symmetry.space_group_name_H-M   'P 1'
#
loop_
_entity.id
_entity.type
_entity.pdbx_description
1 polymer ?
#
loop_
_entity_poly.entity_id
_entity_poly.type
_entity_poly.pdbx_seq_one_letter_code
_entity_poly.pdbx_strand_id
1 'polypeptide(L)'
;MEFFEQILYSLKGNPVVKEWSGYAAFIFTLVIYRRLRLGRWRKILKRSVDYHKFHLSSISKDPSMDEKTRELAQALLWGVTKQLPLDLESGMGGKALLRSFMGDKTALNTCGTVYYQCARNIRYIDRIIIKLNDTLLSTFYRIYMLESILSYIAVIYMDLTLLYYIISRPQGGTGRLYLEMRIDE
;
A
#
# COMPACT_ATOMS: atom_id res chain seq x y z
N MET A 1 14.87 39.38 -32.32
CA MET A 1 14.21 38.13 -32.74
C MET A 1 15.25 37.10 -33.19
N GLU A 2 16.21 37.48 -34.05
CA GLU A 2 17.28 36.60 -34.54
C GLU A 2 18.18 35.98 -33.44
N PHE A 3 18.51 36.74 -32.38
CA PHE A 3 19.30 36.23 -31.25
C PHE A 3 18.62 35.07 -30.51
N PHE A 4 17.29 35.10 -30.40
CA PHE A 4 16.52 34.05 -29.74
C PHE A 4 16.46 32.77 -30.60
N GLU A 5 16.34 32.93 -31.93
CA GLU A 5 16.38 31.79 -32.85
C GLU A 5 17.76 31.13 -32.90
N GLN A 6 18.83 31.92 -32.84
CA GLN A 6 20.21 31.42 -32.86
C GLN A 6 20.55 30.61 -31.58
N ILE A 7 20.04 31.05 -30.43
CA ILE A 7 20.13 30.30 -29.17
C ILE A 7 19.33 28.99 -29.24
N LEU A 8 18.10 29.03 -29.76
CA LEU A 8 17.25 27.85 -29.94
C LEU A 8 17.88 26.81 -30.89
N TYR A 9 18.55 27.28 -31.95
CA TYR A 9 19.24 26.42 -32.91
C TYR A 9 20.49 25.76 -32.31
N SER A 10 21.27 26.53 -31.52
CA SER A 10 22.43 26.03 -30.77
C SER A 10 22.03 25.00 -29.70
N LEU A 11 20.91 25.21 -29.01
CA LEU A 11 20.39 24.29 -27.99
C LEU A 11 19.81 23.00 -28.59
N LYS A 12 19.19 23.05 -29.77
CA LYS A 12 18.63 21.87 -30.47
C LYS A 12 19.70 20.85 -30.89
N GLY A 13 20.92 21.29 -31.20
CA GLY A 13 22.05 20.43 -31.59
C GLY A 13 22.87 19.89 -30.42
N ASN A 14 22.63 20.36 -29.20
CA ASN A 14 23.45 19.99 -28.04
C ASN A 14 22.96 18.67 -27.42
N PRO A 15 23.78 17.60 -27.40
CA PRO A 15 23.39 16.29 -26.86
C PRO A 15 22.97 16.38 -25.39
N VAL A 16 23.57 17.27 -24.62
CA VAL A 16 23.24 17.50 -23.20
C VAL A 16 21.80 18.02 -23.07
N VAL A 17 21.40 19.01 -23.89
CA VAL A 17 20.03 19.57 -23.87
C VAL A 17 19.00 18.50 -24.28
N LYS A 18 19.34 17.64 -25.24
CA LYS A 18 18.49 16.52 -25.66
C LYS A 18 18.32 15.50 -24.54
N GLU A 19 19.38 15.14 -23.82
CA GLU A 19 19.31 14.25 -22.65
C GLU A 19 18.44 14.83 -21.53
N TRP A 20 18.66 16.09 -21.14
CA TRP A 20 17.87 16.76 -20.11
C TRP A 20 16.39 16.87 -20.50
N SER A 21 16.10 17.13 -21.78
CA SER A 21 14.71 17.14 -22.28
C SER A 21 14.04 15.77 -22.18
N GLY A 22 14.80 14.69 -22.39
CA GLY A 22 14.33 13.31 -22.19
C GLY A 22 13.98 13.01 -20.74
N TYR A 23 14.86 13.36 -19.80
CA TYR A 23 14.59 13.21 -18.36
C TYR A 23 13.39 14.04 -17.90
N ALA A 24 13.28 15.29 -18.37
CA ALA A 24 12.15 16.15 -18.06
C ALA A 24 10.83 15.56 -18.56
N ALA A 25 10.80 15.07 -19.81
CA ALA A 25 9.62 14.41 -20.37
C ALA A 25 9.25 13.13 -19.61
N PHE A 26 10.24 12.34 -19.19
CA PHE A 26 10.04 11.15 -18.38
C PHE A 26 9.44 11.48 -17.01
N ILE A 27 10.02 12.45 -16.28
CA ILE A 27 9.51 12.90 -14.98
C ILE A 27 8.10 13.45 -15.12
N PHE A 28 7.84 14.27 -16.15
CA PHE A 28 6.52 14.81 -16.43
C PHE A 28 5.49 13.70 -16.67
N THR A 29 5.86 12.68 -17.45
CA THR A 29 5.02 11.50 -17.68
C THR A 29 4.72 10.75 -16.38
N LEU A 30 5.73 10.56 -15.52
CA LEU A 30 5.54 9.93 -14.20
C LEU A 30 4.60 10.73 -13.30
N VAL A 31 4.71 12.06 -13.31
CA VAL A 31 3.84 12.94 -12.51
C VAL A 31 2.39 12.86 -12.98
N ILE A 32 2.16 12.92 -14.30
CA ILE A 32 0.81 12.77 -14.88
C ILE A 32 0.25 11.38 -14.55
N TYR A 33 1.03 10.33 -14.83
CA TYR A 33 0.63 8.95 -14.59
C TYR A 33 0.23 8.73 -13.13
N ARG A 34 1.06 9.19 -12.18
CA ARG A 34 0.74 9.14 -10.75
C ARG A 34 -0.58 9.84 -10.46
N ARG A 35 -0.79 11.07 -10.93
CA ARG A 35 -2.03 11.82 -10.65
C ARG A 35 -3.27 11.09 -11.14
N LEU A 36 -3.23 10.52 -12.33
CA LEU A 36 -4.36 9.78 -12.92
C LEU A 36 -4.68 8.49 -12.15
N ARG A 37 -3.66 7.81 -11.62
CA ARG A 37 -3.81 6.48 -10.98
C ARG A 37 -3.95 6.54 -9.46
N LEU A 38 -3.55 7.65 -8.82
CA LEU A 38 -3.59 7.82 -7.38
C LEU A 38 -5.01 7.67 -6.81
N GLY A 39 -6.00 8.31 -7.45
CA GLY A 39 -7.39 8.24 -7.01
C GLY A 39 -7.94 6.81 -7.03
N ARG A 40 -7.57 6.04 -8.07
CA ARG A 40 -7.93 4.63 -8.21
C ARG A 40 -7.36 3.78 -7.07
N TRP A 41 -6.06 3.89 -6.82
CA TRP A 41 -5.42 3.14 -5.75
C TRP A 41 -5.92 3.50 -4.36
N ARG A 42 -6.22 4.79 -4.10
CA ARG A 42 -6.86 5.21 -2.85
C ARG A 42 -8.22 4.55 -2.65
N LYS A 43 -9.04 4.42 -3.70
CA LYS A 43 -10.33 3.70 -3.63
C LYS A 43 -10.13 2.22 -3.32
N ILE A 44 -9.25 1.52 -4.05
CA ILE A 44 -8.95 0.10 -3.84
C ILE A 44 -8.45 -0.16 -2.41
N LEU A 45 -7.50 0.67 -1.92
CA LEU A 45 -6.94 0.51 -0.58
C LEU A 45 -7.94 0.86 0.51
N LYS A 46 -8.81 1.87 0.30
CA LYS A 46 -9.92 2.17 1.22
C LYS A 46 -10.86 0.97 1.35
N ARG A 47 -11.27 0.37 0.23
CA ARG A 47 -12.11 -0.84 0.24
C ARG A 47 -11.43 -2.01 0.94
N SER A 48 -10.14 -2.22 0.69
CA SER A 48 -9.34 -3.21 1.43
C SER A 48 -9.38 -2.94 2.94
N VAL A 49 -9.18 -1.70 3.37
CA VAL A 49 -9.27 -1.32 4.78
C VAL A 49 -10.65 -1.62 5.36
N ASP A 50 -11.72 -1.28 4.64
CA ASP A 50 -13.10 -1.51 5.09
C ASP A 50 -13.44 -3.01 5.16
N TYR A 51 -12.96 -3.81 4.20
CA TYR A 51 -13.01 -5.28 4.25
C TYR A 51 -12.38 -5.82 5.54
N HIS A 52 -11.15 -5.39 5.86
CA HIS A 52 -10.48 -5.86 7.08
C HIS A 52 -11.20 -5.41 8.34
N LYS A 53 -11.69 -4.16 8.41
CA LYS A 53 -12.48 -3.67 9.56
C LYS A 53 -13.71 -4.54 9.80
N PHE A 54 -14.44 -4.86 8.73
CA PHE A 54 -15.64 -5.69 8.80
C PHE A 54 -15.32 -7.09 9.35
N HIS A 55 -14.39 -7.80 8.73
CA HIS A 55 -14.04 -9.17 9.14
C HIS A 55 -13.42 -9.25 10.53
N LEU A 56 -12.48 -8.35 10.85
CA LEU A 56 -11.85 -8.32 12.17
C LEU A 56 -12.85 -7.96 13.27
N SER A 57 -13.78 -7.03 13.00
CA SER A 57 -14.84 -6.71 13.96
C SER A 57 -15.76 -7.90 14.20
N SER A 58 -16.15 -8.62 13.15
CA SER A 58 -16.96 -9.84 13.26
C SER A 58 -16.24 -10.90 14.11
N ILE A 59 -14.99 -11.24 13.79
CA ILE A 59 -14.22 -12.26 14.50
C ILE A 59 -14.02 -11.88 15.97
N SER A 60 -13.67 -10.62 16.26
CA SER A 60 -13.41 -10.17 17.63
C SER A 60 -14.62 -10.32 18.57
N LYS A 61 -15.83 -10.36 18.01
CA LYS A 61 -17.10 -10.44 18.75
C LYS A 61 -17.74 -11.84 18.71
N ASP A 62 -17.19 -12.76 17.94
CA ASP A 62 -17.77 -14.09 17.73
C ASP A 62 -17.40 -15.04 18.88
N PRO A 63 -18.33 -15.40 19.78
CA PRO A 63 -18.03 -16.24 20.94
C PRO A 63 -17.64 -17.68 20.56
N SER A 64 -17.87 -18.11 19.32
CA SER A 64 -17.44 -19.44 18.84
C SER A 64 -15.94 -19.52 18.54
N MET A 65 -15.27 -18.36 18.43
CA MET A 65 -13.84 -18.28 18.14
C MET A 65 -13.01 -18.40 19.42
N ASP A 66 -11.85 -19.07 19.29
CA ASP A 66 -10.86 -19.16 20.36
C ASP A 66 -10.49 -17.77 20.91
N GLU A 67 -10.26 -17.67 22.22
CA GLU A 67 -9.93 -16.42 22.89
C GLU A 67 -8.70 -15.74 22.27
N LYS A 68 -7.67 -16.51 21.93
CA LYS A 68 -6.46 -15.97 21.29
C LYS A 68 -6.75 -15.44 19.89
N THR A 69 -7.61 -16.14 19.15
CA THR A 69 -8.08 -15.69 17.82
C THR A 69 -8.80 -14.33 17.93
N ARG A 70 -9.69 -14.16 18.92
CA ARG A 70 -10.41 -12.90 19.16
C ARG A 70 -9.48 -11.77 19.60
N GLU A 71 -8.54 -12.05 20.50
CA GLU A 71 -7.54 -11.08 20.96
C GLU A 71 -6.71 -10.54 19.79
N LEU A 72 -6.24 -11.42 18.91
CA LEU A 72 -5.48 -11.04 17.73
C LEU A 72 -6.33 -10.27 16.72
N ALA A 73 -7.59 -10.66 16.53
CA ALA A 73 -8.52 -9.90 15.69
C ALA A 73 -8.70 -8.47 16.21
N GLN A 74 -8.83 -8.30 17.53
CA GLN A 74 -8.96 -7.00 18.18
C GLN A 74 -7.68 -6.17 18.04
N ALA A 75 -6.50 -6.78 18.16
CA ALA A 75 -5.22 -6.11 17.95
C ALA A 75 -5.07 -5.58 16.51
N LEU A 76 -5.40 -6.40 15.50
CA LEU A 76 -5.39 -5.98 14.10
C LEU A 76 -6.44 -4.89 13.84
N LEU A 77 -7.64 -5.02 14.41
CA LEU A 77 -8.70 -4.02 14.29
C LEU A 77 -8.26 -2.67 14.88
N TRP A 78 -7.60 -2.69 16.03
CA TRP A 78 -7.00 -1.49 16.63
C TRP A 78 -5.91 -0.90 15.72
N GLY A 79 -5.06 -1.75 15.14
CA GLY A 79 -4.05 -1.35 14.16
C GLY A 79 -4.66 -0.59 12.97
N VAL A 80 -5.77 -1.08 12.42
CA VAL A 80 -6.47 -0.45 11.29
C VAL A 80 -7.22 0.81 11.67
N THR A 81 -7.88 0.82 12.82
CA THR A 81 -8.85 1.88 13.18
C THR A 81 -8.25 3.02 13.98
N LYS A 82 -7.16 2.77 14.72
CA LYS A 82 -6.52 3.75 15.60
C LYS A 82 -5.11 4.06 15.15
N GLN A 83 -4.27 3.04 14.97
CA GLN A 83 -2.85 3.24 14.69
C GLN A 83 -2.61 3.75 13.27
N LEU A 84 -3.27 3.19 12.26
CA LEU A 84 -3.11 3.60 10.86
C LEU A 84 -3.41 5.11 10.65
N PRO A 85 -4.53 5.68 11.14
CA PRO A 85 -4.74 7.13 11.07
C PRO A 85 -3.62 7.95 11.71
N LEU A 86 -3.18 7.59 12.92
CA LEU A 86 -2.09 8.28 13.62
C LEU A 86 -0.77 8.22 12.83
N ASP A 87 -0.52 7.10 12.15
CA ASP A 87 0.65 6.93 11.30
C ASP A 87 0.64 7.84 10.07
N LEU A 88 -0.55 8.11 9.53
CA LEU A 88 -0.72 9.00 8.38
C LEU A 88 -0.72 10.48 8.77
N GLU A 89 -1.29 10.84 9.92
CA GLU A 89 -1.30 12.21 10.45
C GLU A 89 0.10 12.71 10.84
N SER A 90 0.95 11.83 11.39
CA SER A 90 2.28 12.18 11.93
C SER A 90 3.37 12.47 10.90
N GLY A 91 3.10 12.33 9.60
CA GLY A 91 3.88 13.01 8.56
C GLY A 91 4.22 12.20 7.31
N MET A 92 3.21 11.92 6.49
CA MET A 92 3.33 11.17 5.24
C MET A 92 3.73 9.70 5.49
N GLY A 93 3.20 8.78 4.69
CA GLY A 93 3.39 7.34 4.88
C GLY A 93 4.87 6.89 4.90
N GLY A 94 5.79 7.72 4.39
CA GLY A 94 7.23 7.47 4.45
C GLY A 94 7.81 7.54 5.87
N LYS A 95 7.35 8.49 6.71
CA LYS A 95 7.80 8.55 8.10
C LYS A 95 7.29 7.35 8.90
N ALA A 96 6.06 6.92 8.65
CA ALA A 96 5.50 5.72 9.28
C ALA A 96 6.31 4.46 8.93
N LEU A 97 6.78 4.32 7.69
CA LEU A 97 7.69 3.24 7.29
C LEU A 97 8.99 3.28 8.09
N LEU A 98 9.64 4.45 8.17
CA LEU A 98 10.89 4.62 8.91
C LEU A 98 10.71 4.30 10.40
N ARG A 99 9.65 4.82 11.03
CA ARG A 99 9.29 4.50 12.42
C ARG A 99 9.10 3.00 12.62
N SER A 100 8.44 2.33 11.66
CA SER A 100 8.28 0.88 11.70
C SER A 100 9.63 0.14 11.72
N PHE A 101 10.58 0.54 10.87
CA PHE A 101 11.93 -0.04 10.86
C PHE A 101 12.72 0.22 12.14
N MET A 102 12.46 1.35 12.81
CA MET A 102 13.06 1.69 14.10
C MET A 102 12.41 0.95 15.29
N GLY A 103 11.35 0.17 15.05
CA GLY A 103 10.65 -0.60 16.09
C GLY A 103 9.56 0.19 16.82
N ASP A 104 9.18 1.37 16.34
CA ASP A 104 8.12 2.17 16.95
C ASP A 104 6.75 1.49 16.83
N LYS A 105 5.80 1.94 17.65
CA LYS A 105 4.40 1.53 17.53
C LYS A 105 3.80 2.10 16.24
N THR A 106 3.61 1.21 15.26
CA THR A 106 2.97 1.48 13.96
C THR A 106 1.96 0.37 13.63
N ALA A 107 1.09 0.63 12.67
CA ALA A 107 0.12 -0.37 12.20
C ALA A 107 0.84 -1.57 11.54
N LEU A 108 1.96 -1.31 10.85
CA LEU A 108 2.86 -2.36 10.33
C LEU A 108 3.45 -3.22 11.46
N ASN A 109 4.02 -2.62 12.51
CA ASN A 109 4.60 -3.38 13.62
C ASN A 109 3.52 -4.11 14.45
N THR A 110 2.28 -3.63 14.43
CA THR A 110 1.13 -4.37 14.97
C THR A 110 0.93 -5.69 14.20
N CYS A 111 0.96 -5.67 12.86
CA CYS A 111 0.89 -6.88 12.04
C CYS A 111 2.08 -7.81 12.29
N GLY A 112 3.28 -7.25 12.48
CA GLY A 112 4.48 -8.01 12.84
C GLY A 112 4.34 -8.72 14.19
N THR A 113 3.82 -8.02 15.21
CA THR A 113 3.57 -8.62 16.54
C THR A 113 2.54 -9.74 16.44
N VAL A 114 1.45 -9.52 15.71
CA VAL A 114 0.43 -10.55 15.47
C VAL A 114 1.02 -11.75 14.72
N TYR A 115 1.89 -11.54 13.73
CA TYR A 115 2.58 -12.62 13.03
C TYR A 115 3.37 -13.52 14.00
N TYR A 116 4.17 -12.92 14.90
CA TYR A 116 4.93 -13.69 15.88
C TYR A 116 4.02 -14.41 16.89
N GLN A 117 2.90 -13.80 17.30
CA GLN A 117 1.93 -14.47 18.17
C GLN A 117 1.23 -15.65 17.47
N CYS A 118 0.93 -15.52 16.18
CA CYS A 118 0.44 -16.61 15.33
C CYS A 118 1.43 -17.75 15.22
N ALA A 119 2.70 -17.45 14.94
CA ALA A 119 3.74 -18.47 14.85
C ALA A 119 3.93 -19.23 16.17
N ARG A 120 3.89 -18.51 17.31
CA ARG A 120 4.04 -19.09 18.65
C ARG A 120 2.84 -19.95 19.07
N ASN A 121 1.62 -19.57 18.70
CA ASN A 121 0.38 -20.21 19.16
C ASN A 121 -0.42 -20.84 18.03
N ILE A 122 0.25 -21.33 16.98
CA ILE A 122 -0.37 -21.80 15.73
C ILE A 122 -1.48 -22.85 15.91
N ARG A 123 -1.45 -23.62 17.01
CA ARG A 123 -2.45 -24.66 17.31
C ARG A 123 -3.79 -24.11 17.81
N TYR A 124 -3.81 -22.90 18.35
CA TYR A 124 -4.98 -22.28 18.99
C TYR A 124 -5.56 -21.13 18.15
N ILE A 125 -4.89 -20.80 17.04
CA ILE A 125 -5.26 -19.65 16.22
C ILE A 125 -5.88 -20.13 14.92
N ASP A 126 -7.07 -19.63 14.63
CA ASP A 126 -7.72 -19.88 13.36
C ASP A 126 -6.87 -19.29 12.21
N ARG A 127 -6.70 -20.08 11.14
CA ARG A 127 -5.97 -19.69 9.93
C ARG A 127 -6.52 -18.42 9.29
N ILE A 128 -7.78 -18.07 9.53
CA ILE A 128 -8.37 -16.83 9.05
C ILE A 128 -7.60 -15.60 9.54
N ILE A 129 -7.10 -15.59 10.78
CA ILE A 129 -6.31 -14.48 11.32
C ILE A 129 -4.97 -14.35 10.62
N ILE A 130 -4.33 -15.48 10.32
CA ILE A 130 -3.06 -15.51 9.61
C ILE A 130 -3.23 -14.92 8.20
N LYS A 131 -4.29 -15.34 7.50
CA LYS A 131 -4.63 -14.82 6.17
C LYS A 131 -4.96 -13.33 6.20
N LEU A 132 -5.80 -12.89 7.15
CA LEU A 132 -6.15 -11.47 7.31
C LEU A 132 -4.94 -10.63 7.67
N ASN A 133 -4.03 -11.13 8.51
CA ASN A 133 -2.80 -10.42 8.85
C ASN A 133 -1.90 -10.23 7.63
N ASP A 134 -1.72 -11.27 6.81
CA ASP A 134 -0.90 -11.21 5.59
C ASP A 134 -1.46 -10.18 4.59
N THR A 135 -2.77 -10.24 4.31
CA THR A 135 -3.42 -9.28 3.40
C THR A 135 -3.46 -7.87 3.97
N LEU A 136 -3.54 -7.73 5.29
CA LEU A 136 -3.56 -6.43 5.94
C LEU A 136 -2.18 -5.78 5.95
N LEU A 137 -1.13 -6.54 6.25
CA LEU A 137 0.26 -6.12 6.16
C LEU A 137 0.57 -5.56 4.76
N SER A 138 0.16 -6.32 3.74
CA SER A 138 0.25 -5.96 2.34
C SER A 138 -0.49 -4.65 2.01
N THR A 139 -1.62 -4.41 2.66
CA THR A 139 -2.42 -3.18 2.53
C THR A 139 -1.74 -1.99 3.20
N PHE A 140 -1.22 -2.16 4.42
CA PHE A 140 -0.49 -1.10 5.12
C PHE A 140 0.76 -0.66 4.37
N TYR A 141 1.57 -1.60 3.85
CA TYR A 141 2.74 -1.25 3.03
C TYR A 141 2.34 -0.40 1.82
N ARG A 142 1.28 -0.79 1.10
CA ARG A 142 0.81 -0.04 -0.06
C ARG A 142 0.29 1.35 0.31
N ILE A 143 -0.46 1.48 1.40
CA ILE A 143 -0.93 2.78 1.89
C ILE A 143 0.27 3.66 2.24
N TYR A 144 1.23 3.14 3.00
CA TYR A 144 2.39 3.92 3.41
C TYR A 144 3.24 4.35 2.21
N MET A 145 3.47 3.45 1.24
CA MET A 145 4.16 3.80 0.01
C MET A 145 3.40 4.86 -0.80
N LEU A 146 2.07 4.73 -0.93
CA LEU A 146 1.22 5.65 -1.68
C LEU A 146 1.14 7.05 -1.06
N GLU A 147 1.19 7.14 0.27
CA GLU A 147 1.21 8.40 1.00
C GLU A 147 2.63 8.92 1.27
N SER A 148 3.65 8.39 0.59
CA SER A 148 5.06 8.81 0.69
C SER A 148 5.61 9.39 -0.60
N ILE A 149 6.88 9.84 -0.58
CA ILE A 149 7.62 10.22 -1.78
C ILE A 149 7.79 9.05 -2.77
N LEU A 150 7.72 7.81 -2.28
CA LEU A 150 7.80 6.60 -3.11
C LEU A 150 6.53 6.39 -3.95
N SER A 151 5.49 7.20 -3.78
CA SER A 151 4.22 7.05 -4.46
C SER A 151 4.31 7.02 -5.99
N TYR A 152 5.28 7.70 -6.59
CA TYR A 152 5.54 7.62 -8.04
C TYR A 152 5.88 6.19 -8.50
N ILE A 153 6.77 5.53 -7.78
CA ILE A 153 7.22 4.16 -8.07
C ILE A 153 6.17 3.15 -7.59
N ALA A 154 5.56 3.40 -6.43
CA ALA A 154 4.57 2.53 -5.82
C ALA A 154 3.36 2.32 -6.74
N VAL A 155 2.86 3.38 -7.38
CA VAL A 155 1.73 3.27 -8.32
C VAL A 155 2.06 2.35 -9.49
N ILE A 156 3.26 2.46 -10.07
CA ILE A 156 3.71 1.58 -11.15
C ILE A 156 3.80 0.14 -10.66
N TYR A 157 4.47 -0.08 -9.53
CA TYR A 157 4.61 -1.41 -8.92
C TYR A 157 3.24 -2.06 -8.66
N MET A 158 2.31 -1.30 -8.08
CA MET A 158 0.97 -1.80 -7.77
C MET A 158 0.18 -2.11 -9.05
N ASP A 159 0.30 -1.29 -10.10
CA ASP A 159 -0.33 -1.54 -11.40
C ASP A 159 0.20 -2.82 -12.07
N LEU A 160 1.52 -3.00 -12.09
CA LEU A 160 2.15 -4.21 -12.64
C LEU A 160 1.75 -5.45 -11.84
N THR A 161 1.71 -5.32 -10.51
CA THR A 161 1.29 -6.40 -9.61
C THR A 161 -0.19 -6.76 -9.84
N LEU A 162 -1.06 -5.75 -10.02
CA LEU A 162 -2.47 -5.97 -10.33
C LEU A 162 -2.66 -6.62 -11.70
N LEU A 163 -1.90 -6.20 -12.71
CA LEU A 163 -1.90 -6.83 -14.03
C LEU A 163 -1.48 -8.31 -13.93
N TYR A 164 -0.42 -8.59 -13.19
CA TYR A 164 0.00 -9.96 -12.90
C TYR A 164 -1.11 -10.78 -12.24
N TYR A 165 -1.85 -10.21 -11.27
CA TYR A 165 -2.98 -10.90 -10.65
C TYR A 165 -4.15 -11.13 -11.61
N ILE A 166 -4.43 -10.21 -12.53
CA ILE A 166 -5.46 -10.39 -13.56
C ILE A 166 -5.12 -11.60 -14.45
N ILE A 167 -3.84 -11.76 -14.81
CA ILE A 167 -3.36 -12.85 -15.66
C ILE A 167 -3.35 -14.17 -14.88
N SER A 168 -2.76 -14.18 -13.68
CA SER A 168 -2.57 -15.40 -12.89
C SER A 168 -3.84 -15.91 -12.20
N ARG A 169 -4.86 -15.06 -12.02
CA ARG A 169 -6.15 -15.38 -11.37
C ARG A 169 -5.98 -16.16 -10.06
N PRO A 170 -5.29 -15.57 -9.06
CA PRO A 170 -5.05 -16.24 -7.78
C PRO A 170 -6.37 -16.58 -7.07
N GLN A 171 -6.41 -17.76 -6.46
CA GLN A 171 -7.59 -18.25 -5.71
C GLN A 171 -7.69 -17.68 -4.29
N GLY A 172 -6.67 -16.97 -3.80
CA GLY A 172 -6.67 -16.41 -2.44
C GLY A 172 -5.56 -15.40 -2.19
N GLY A 173 -5.50 -14.91 -0.95
CA GLY A 173 -4.48 -13.98 -0.45
C GLY A 173 -4.58 -12.57 -1.04
N THR A 174 -3.46 -11.84 -0.96
CA THR A 174 -3.36 -10.44 -1.37
C THR A 174 -3.84 -10.22 -2.81
N GLY A 175 -3.47 -11.12 -3.74
CA GLY A 175 -3.82 -10.96 -5.14
C GLY A 175 -5.31 -11.07 -5.41
N ARG A 176 -5.97 -12.05 -4.78
CA ARG A 176 -7.42 -12.21 -4.87
C ARG A 176 -8.14 -11.00 -4.27
N LEU A 177 -7.69 -10.53 -3.11
CA LEU A 177 -8.25 -9.37 -2.44
C LEU A 177 -8.26 -8.13 -3.36
N TYR A 178 -7.14 -7.77 -3.97
CA TYR A 178 -7.10 -6.57 -4.82
C TYR A 178 -7.87 -6.71 -6.13
N LEU A 179 -8.05 -7.93 -6.65
CA LEU A 179 -8.97 -8.17 -7.76
C LEU A 179 -10.42 -7.90 -7.36
N GLU A 180 -10.84 -8.36 -6.18
CA GLU A 180 -12.19 -8.12 -5.67
C GLU A 180 -12.43 -6.63 -5.40
N MET A 181 -11.49 -5.96 -4.74
CA MET A 181 -11.61 -4.53 -4.43
C MET A 181 -11.63 -3.63 -5.69
N ARG A 182 -11.14 -4.14 -6.83
CA ARG A 182 -11.18 -3.46 -8.13
C ARG A 182 -12.56 -3.58 -8.80
N ILE A 183 -13.25 -4.72 -8.68
CA ILE A 183 -14.43 -5.05 -9.51
C ILE A 183 -15.59 -4.08 -9.30
N ASP A 184 -15.70 -3.45 -8.14
CA ASP A 184 -16.75 -2.45 -7.86
C ASP A 184 -16.44 -1.04 -8.42
N GLU A 185 -15.57 -0.91 -9.44
CA GLU A 185 -15.26 0.35 -10.15
C GLU A 185 -16.24 0.68 -11.28
#